data_AF-A0A7K2NLS9-F1
#
_entry.id   AF-A0A7K2NLS9-F1
#
_cell.length_a   1.000
_cell.length_b   1.000
_cell.length_c   1.000
_cell.angle_alpha   90.00
_cell.angle_beta   90.00
_cell.angle_gamma   90.00
#
_symmetry.space_group_name_H-M   'P 1'
#
loop_
_entity.id
_entity.type
_entity.pdbx_description
1 polymer ?
#
loop_
_entity_poly.entity_id
_entity_poly.type
_entity_poly.pdbx_seq_one_letter_code
_entity_poly.pdbx_strand_id
1 'polypeptide(L)'
;MVDDMTAVQRSPWLAPLRLALGGSGSVLVLVEGPAGLGKSRALHRLSGLPEAAGARPVVWRCGTAQERPETGGGPALLLVDDVHRAAPEETEWLRGVLERPWEGLAAVLAYRPEELGTRGLPLGAPAVSYPPALAVFRHRLRVWSVDRVRRAASEALGERATPEVAARLHACSGGVPQVVADLLGTLR
;
A
#
# COMPACT_ATOMS: atom_id res chain seq x y z
N MET A 1 15.61 9.00 1.08
CA MET A 1 14.16 8.67 0.97
C MET A 1 13.85 7.77 -0.25
N VAL A 2 14.59 6.64 -0.48
CA VAL A 2 14.64 6.05 -1.85
C VAL A 2 14.16 4.58 -2.02
N ASP A 3 14.23 3.64 -1.06
CA ASP A 3 14.04 2.20 -1.44
C ASP A 3 12.63 1.61 -1.49
N ASP A 4 11.65 2.15 -0.76
CA ASP A 4 10.27 1.65 -0.99
C ASP A 4 9.85 2.01 -2.43
N MET A 5 10.31 3.17 -2.91
CA MET A 5 10.11 3.57 -4.30
C MET A 5 10.90 2.70 -5.27
N THR A 6 12.12 2.25 -4.98
CA THR A 6 12.86 1.38 -5.94
C THR A 6 12.21 0.00 -6.06
N ALA A 7 11.68 -0.56 -4.96
CA ALA A 7 10.89 -1.80 -5.00
C ALA A 7 9.55 -1.61 -5.73
N VAL A 8 8.85 -0.49 -5.49
CA VAL A 8 7.62 -0.11 -6.21
C VAL A 8 7.89 0.14 -7.70
N GLN A 9 8.99 0.83 -8.06
CA GLN A 9 9.38 1.16 -9.43
C GLN A 9 9.65 -0.08 -10.29
N ARG A 10 10.13 -1.16 -9.67
CA ARG A 10 10.39 -2.45 -10.34
C ARG A 10 9.23 -3.43 -10.24
N SER A 11 8.12 -3.03 -9.63
CA SER A 11 7.01 -3.94 -9.42
C SER A 11 6.23 -4.17 -10.72
N PRO A 12 5.84 -5.42 -11.03
CA PRO A 12 5.16 -5.76 -12.28
C PRO A 12 3.78 -5.11 -12.40
N TRP A 13 3.18 -4.69 -11.27
CA TRP A 13 1.90 -4.02 -11.22
C TRP A 13 1.97 -2.52 -11.58
N LEU A 14 3.15 -1.92 -11.66
CA LEU A 14 3.29 -0.49 -11.91
C LEU A 14 2.89 -0.10 -13.35
N ALA A 15 3.25 -0.92 -14.34
CA ALA A 15 2.86 -0.66 -15.73
C ALA A 15 1.33 -0.75 -15.94
N PRO A 16 0.63 -1.80 -15.48
CA PRO A 16 -0.83 -1.84 -15.48
C PRO A 16 -1.48 -0.69 -14.70
N LEU A 17 -0.90 -0.30 -13.57
CA LEU A 17 -1.37 0.86 -12.79
C LEU A 17 -1.26 2.16 -13.58
N ARG A 18 -0.13 2.42 -14.26
CA ARG A 18 0.01 3.60 -15.12
C ARG A 18 -0.96 3.59 -16.30
N LEU A 19 -1.21 2.44 -16.92
CA LEU A 19 -2.20 2.31 -18.00
C LEU A 19 -3.61 2.67 -17.51
N ALA A 20 -4.02 2.12 -16.36
CA ALA A 20 -5.30 2.45 -15.76
C ALA A 20 -5.39 3.94 -15.38
N LEU A 21 -4.33 4.53 -14.81
CA LEU A 21 -4.32 5.97 -14.53
C LEU A 21 -4.36 6.84 -15.80
N GLY A 22 -3.92 6.31 -16.94
CA GLY A 22 -4.10 6.92 -18.26
C GLY A 22 -5.49 6.71 -18.88
N GLY A 23 -6.42 6.06 -18.17
CA GLY A 23 -7.79 5.80 -18.62
C GLY A 23 -7.97 4.51 -19.40
N SER A 24 -6.98 3.61 -19.42
CA SER A 24 -7.04 2.36 -20.19
C SER A 24 -6.90 1.12 -19.30
N GLY A 25 -7.87 0.23 -19.39
CA GLY A 25 -7.92 -0.99 -18.57
C GLY A 25 -8.22 -0.72 -17.10
N SER A 26 -8.12 -1.76 -16.28
CA SER A 26 -8.34 -1.66 -14.83
C SER A 26 -7.37 -2.56 -14.07
N VAL A 27 -6.92 -2.11 -12.90
CA VAL A 27 -5.97 -2.85 -12.07
C VAL A 27 -6.40 -2.87 -10.61
N LEU A 28 -6.17 -4.00 -9.95
CA LEU A 28 -6.21 -4.16 -8.50
C LEU A 28 -4.83 -4.57 -7.99
N VAL A 29 -4.30 -3.82 -7.02
CA VAL A 29 -3.07 -4.16 -6.30
C VAL A 29 -3.39 -4.40 -4.82
N LEU A 30 -3.24 -5.64 -4.39
CA LEU A 30 -3.36 -6.07 -3.01
C LEU A 30 -2.02 -5.87 -2.29
N VAL A 31 -1.92 -4.88 -1.42
CA VAL A 31 -0.72 -4.58 -0.61
C VAL A 31 -0.81 -5.29 0.73
N GLU A 32 -0.10 -6.41 0.83
CA GLU A 32 -0.03 -7.24 2.02
C GLU A 32 1.15 -6.82 2.90
N GLY A 33 0.93 -6.67 4.20
CA GLY A 33 2.04 -6.58 5.15
C GLY A 33 1.57 -6.50 6.60
N PRO A 34 2.34 -7.03 7.55
CA PRO A 34 2.10 -6.82 8.97
C PRO A 34 2.01 -5.35 9.39
N ALA A 35 1.55 -5.13 10.62
CA ALA A 35 1.64 -3.82 11.28
C ALA A 35 3.08 -3.23 11.21
N GLY A 36 3.19 -1.91 11.07
CA GLY A 36 4.47 -1.20 11.07
C GLY A 36 5.32 -1.28 9.80
N LEU A 37 4.90 -2.04 8.76
CA LEU A 37 5.62 -2.12 7.48
C LEU A 37 5.40 -0.93 6.53
N GLY A 38 4.65 0.09 6.94
CA GLY A 38 4.50 1.32 6.15
C GLY A 38 3.48 1.26 5.00
N LYS A 39 2.49 0.36 5.06
CA LYS A 39 1.39 0.27 4.08
C LYS A 39 0.74 1.62 3.78
N SER A 40 0.31 2.36 4.79
CA SER A 40 -0.29 3.70 4.64
C SER A 40 0.66 4.69 3.98
N ARG A 41 1.97 4.58 4.26
CA ARG A 41 3.00 5.42 3.60
C ARG A 41 3.18 5.03 2.13
N ALA A 42 3.07 3.76 1.79
CA ALA A 42 3.08 3.31 0.40
C ALA A 42 1.87 3.88 -0.37
N LEU A 43 0.66 3.80 0.19
CA LEU A 43 -0.53 4.41 -0.40
C LEU A 43 -0.36 5.92 -0.59
N HIS A 44 0.10 6.65 0.44
CA HIS A 44 0.33 8.10 0.34
C HIS A 44 1.35 8.47 -0.75
N ARG A 45 2.37 7.64 -1.00
CA ARG A 45 3.29 7.87 -2.11
C ARG A 45 2.65 7.61 -3.47
N LEU A 46 1.80 6.59 -3.57
CA LEU A 46 1.06 6.32 -4.79
C LEU A 46 0.14 7.49 -5.16
N SER A 47 -0.50 8.15 -4.18
CA SER A 47 -1.27 9.38 -4.45
C SER A 47 -0.42 10.55 -4.93
N GLY A 48 0.88 10.56 -4.66
CA GLY A 48 1.81 11.62 -5.08
C GLY A 48 2.55 11.33 -6.39
N LEU A 49 2.21 10.25 -7.11
CA LEU A 49 2.83 9.94 -8.39
C LEU A 49 2.42 10.97 -9.46
N PRO A 50 3.34 11.47 -10.29
CA PRO A 50 3.00 12.32 -11.43
C PRO A 50 1.94 11.71 -12.34
N GLU A 51 1.99 10.39 -12.53
CA GLU A 51 1.04 9.63 -13.35
C GLU A 51 -0.37 9.61 -12.74
N ALA A 52 -0.50 9.86 -11.44
CA ALA A 52 -1.80 9.98 -10.77
C ALA A 52 -2.41 11.38 -10.88
N ALA A 53 -1.67 12.39 -11.37
CA ALA A 53 -2.13 13.78 -11.40
C ALA A 53 -3.39 14.00 -12.26
N GLY A 54 -3.59 13.19 -13.30
CA GLY A 54 -4.79 13.22 -14.16
C GLY A 54 -5.93 12.33 -13.67
N ALA A 55 -5.72 11.52 -12.63
CA ALA A 55 -6.72 10.62 -12.08
C ALA A 55 -7.32 11.21 -10.80
N ARG A 56 -8.61 10.97 -10.57
CA ARG A 56 -9.27 11.37 -9.32
C ARG A 56 -8.75 10.50 -8.16
N PRO A 57 -8.06 11.07 -7.14
CA PRO A 57 -7.66 10.30 -5.98
C PRO A 57 -8.87 10.06 -5.07
N VAL A 58 -9.08 8.80 -4.69
CA VAL A 58 -10.08 8.40 -3.69
C VAL A 58 -9.35 7.66 -2.59
N VAL A 59 -9.23 8.29 -1.42
CA VAL A 59 -8.55 7.70 -0.26
C VAL A 59 -9.58 7.28 0.76
N TRP A 60 -9.52 6.02 1.18
CA TRP A 60 -10.42 5.46 2.18
C TRP A 60 -9.64 4.71 3.25
N ARG A 61 -10.14 4.72 4.48
CA ARG A 61 -9.67 3.84 5.55
C ARG A 61 -10.85 3.08 6.14
N CYS A 62 -10.81 1.76 5.98
CA CYS A 62 -11.83 0.87 6.51
C CYS A 62 -11.92 0.92 8.04
N GLY A 63 -13.13 0.69 8.58
CA GLY A 63 -13.39 0.70 10.02
C GLY A 63 -13.32 2.09 10.65
N THR A 64 -13.41 3.15 9.84
CA THR A 64 -13.58 4.52 10.32
C THR A 64 -14.99 4.98 9.99
N ALA A 65 -15.64 5.71 10.90
CA ALA A 65 -16.99 6.23 10.70
C ALA A 65 -16.97 7.47 9.77
N GLN A 66 -16.54 7.26 8.52
CA GLN A 66 -16.48 8.28 7.48
C GLN A 66 -17.64 8.12 6.50
N GLU A 67 -18.01 9.21 5.81
CA GLU A 67 -18.98 9.13 4.70
C GLU A 67 -18.31 8.54 3.47
N ARG A 68 -18.96 7.52 2.88
CA ARG A 68 -18.42 6.78 1.73
C ARG A 68 -18.17 7.70 0.53
N PRO A 69 -17.01 7.59 -0.14
CA PRO A 69 -16.70 8.40 -1.31
C PRO A 69 -17.49 7.93 -2.52
N GLU A 70 -17.75 8.88 -3.42
CA GLU A 70 -18.28 8.57 -4.74
C GLU A 70 -17.23 7.87 -5.61
N THR A 71 -17.61 6.74 -6.19
CA THR A 71 -16.79 5.94 -7.10
C THR A 71 -17.45 5.82 -8.47
N GLY A 72 -16.66 5.92 -9.54
CA GLY A 72 -17.12 5.70 -10.92
C GLY A 72 -16.77 6.85 -11.87
N GLY A 73 -16.56 6.53 -13.14
CA GLY A 73 -16.33 7.49 -14.22
C GLY A 73 -14.91 8.06 -14.27
N GLY A 74 -14.30 7.94 -15.45
CA GLY A 74 -12.95 8.44 -15.75
C GLY A 74 -11.81 7.77 -14.99
N PRO A 75 -10.56 8.20 -15.21
CA PRO A 75 -9.40 7.68 -14.50
C PRO A 75 -9.49 7.98 -13.00
N ALA A 76 -9.32 6.95 -12.17
CA ALA A 76 -9.42 7.06 -10.72
C ALA A 76 -8.37 6.21 -10.01
N LEU A 77 -7.78 6.77 -8.95
CA LEU A 77 -6.86 6.07 -8.05
C LEU A 77 -7.56 5.82 -6.71
N LEU A 78 -8.10 4.62 -6.52
CA LEU A 78 -8.73 4.20 -5.27
C LEU A 78 -7.69 3.58 -4.34
N LEU A 79 -7.37 4.26 -3.25
CA LEU A 79 -6.43 3.83 -2.22
C LEU A 79 -7.20 3.50 -0.95
N VAL A 80 -7.22 2.23 -0.55
CA VAL A 80 -7.97 1.78 0.62
C VAL A 80 -7.01 1.20 1.63
N ASP A 81 -6.99 1.78 2.81
CA ASP A 81 -6.19 1.33 3.95
C ASP A 81 -7.02 0.48 4.90
N ASP A 82 -6.32 -0.36 5.66
CA ASP A 82 -6.88 -1.21 6.72
C ASP A 82 -8.10 -2.08 6.30
N VAL A 83 -8.10 -2.61 5.07
CA VAL A 83 -9.23 -3.40 4.50
C VAL A 83 -9.67 -4.58 5.37
N HIS A 84 -8.75 -5.16 6.14
CA HIS A 84 -9.03 -6.19 7.14
C HIS A 84 -10.01 -5.75 8.25
N ARG A 85 -10.26 -4.45 8.41
CA ARG A 85 -11.21 -3.85 9.36
C ARG A 85 -12.50 -3.38 8.72
N ALA A 86 -12.73 -3.72 7.45
CA ALA A 86 -13.92 -3.28 6.73
C ALA A 86 -15.19 -3.73 7.44
N ALA A 87 -16.10 -2.79 7.70
CA ALA A 87 -17.48 -3.08 8.04
C ALA A 87 -18.18 -3.82 6.89
N PRO A 88 -19.30 -4.52 7.13
CA PRO A 88 -20.02 -5.24 6.09
C PRO A 88 -20.37 -4.37 4.87
N GLU A 89 -20.86 -3.16 5.09
CA GLU A 89 -21.19 -2.19 4.04
C GLU A 89 -19.97 -1.72 3.23
N GLU A 90 -18.80 -1.56 3.87
CA GLU A 90 -17.54 -1.24 3.19
C GLU A 90 -17.06 -2.42 2.35
N THR A 91 -17.21 -3.63 2.88
CA THR A 91 -16.87 -4.88 2.18
C THR A 91 -17.75 -5.05 0.94
N GLU A 92 -19.06 -4.85 1.07
CA GLU A 92 -20.00 -4.91 -0.06
C GLU A 92 -19.69 -3.85 -1.13
N TRP A 93 -19.38 -2.62 -0.72
CA TRP A 93 -18.94 -1.57 -1.64
C TRP A 93 -17.69 -1.97 -2.43
N LEU A 94 -16.63 -2.37 -1.72
CA LEU A 94 -15.36 -2.72 -2.35
C LEU A 94 -15.54 -3.92 -3.29
N ARG A 95 -16.34 -4.90 -2.89
CA ARG A 95 -16.72 -6.02 -3.77
C ARG A 95 -17.42 -5.53 -5.03
N GLY A 96 -18.42 -4.66 -4.91
CA GLY A 96 -19.15 -4.11 -6.05
C GLY A 96 -18.24 -3.35 -7.04
N VAL A 97 -17.29 -2.56 -6.53
CA VAL A 97 -16.30 -1.85 -7.37
C VAL A 97 -15.41 -2.82 -8.14
N LEU A 98 -14.98 -3.93 -7.52
CA LEU A 98 -14.02 -4.86 -8.10
C LEU A 98 -14.67 -5.94 -8.99
N GLU A 99 -15.93 -6.26 -8.75
CA GLU A 99 -16.73 -7.15 -9.61
C GLU A 99 -17.16 -6.43 -10.89
N ARG A 100 -17.27 -5.09 -10.86
CA ARG A 100 -17.65 -4.25 -12.01
C ARG A 100 -16.74 -3.02 -12.14
N PRO A 101 -15.42 -3.22 -12.39
CA PRO A 101 -14.49 -2.13 -12.57
C PRO A 101 -14.80 -1.41 -13.88
N TRP A 102 -14.59 -0.09 -13.91
CA TRP A 102 -14.63 0.70 -15.13
C TRP A 102 -13.23 0.88 -15.71
N GLU A 103 -13.16 1.24 -16.99
CA GLU A 103 -11.89 1.63 -17.62
C GLU A 103 -11.32 2.87 -16.95
N GLY A 104 -10.06 2.78 -16.54
CA GLY A 104 -9.38 3.83 -15.81
C GLY A 104 -9.33 3.62 -14.29
N LEU A 105 -9.88 2.53 -13.77
CA LEU A 105 -9.80 2.22 -12.34
C LEU A 105 -8.43 1.62 -11.97
N ALA A 106 -7.67 2.32 -11.13
CA ALA A 106 -6.53 1.80 -10.41
C ALA A 106 -6.88 1.67 -8.92
N ALA A 107 -7.13 0.45 -8.44
CA ALA A 107 -7.44 0.16 -7.04
C ALA A 107 -6.22 -0.42 -6.31
N VAL A 108 -5.94 0.08 -5.11
CA VAL A 108 -4.86 -0.40 -4.24
C VAL A 108 -5.43 -0.63 -2.84
N LEU A 109 -5.46 -1.88 -2.41
CA LEU A 109 -6.04 -2.32 -1.15
C LEU A 109 -4.93 -2.77 -0.20
N ALA A 110 -4.75 -2.07 0.91
CA ALA A 110 -3.79 -2.44 1.93
C ALA A 110 -4.45 -3.20 3.09
N TYR A 111 -3.87 -4.33 3.48
CA TYR A 111 -4.39 -5.14 4.59
C TYR A 111 -3.28 -5.84 5.38
N ARG A 112 -3.67 -6.35 6.55
CA ARG A 112 -2.84 -7.14 7.45
C ARG A 112 -3.29 -8.59 7.37
N PRO A 113 -2.47 -9.51 6.82
CA PRO A 113 -2.88 -10.90 6.64
C PRO A 113 -3.21 -11.60 7.98
N GLU A 114 -2.58 -11.18 9.07
CA GLU A 114 -2.78 -11.72 10.42
C GLU A 114 -4.10 -11.30 11.07
N GLU A 115 -4.73 -10.21 10.61
CA GLU A 115 -6.01 -9.70 11.14
C GLU A 115 -7.20 -10.09 10.24
N LEU A 116 -7.00 -10.93 9.21
CA LEU A 116 -8.09 -11.36 8.32
C LEU A 116 -9.02 -12.38 8.98
N GLY A 117 -10.33 -12.17 8.86
CA GLY A 117 -11.35 -13.15 9.26
C GLY A 117 -11.32 -14.44 8.43
N THR A 118 -10.80 -14.40 7.20
CA THR A 118 -10.54 -15.59 6.38
C THR A 118 -9.18 -15.48 5.70
N ARG A 119 -8.33 -16.51 5.88
CA ARG A 119 -6.95 -16.50 5.35
C ARG A 119 -6.95 -16.29 3.84
N GLY A 120 -6.20 -15.29 3.40
CA GLY A 120 -5.99 -14.98 1.98
C GLY A 120 -7.16 -14.25 1.30
N LEU A 121 -8.26 -13.96 2.02
CA LEU A 121 -9.42 -13.28 1.48
C LEU A 121 -9.62 -11.92 2.19
N PRO A 122 -9.02 -10.83 1.69
CA PRO A 122 -9.11 -9.51 2.33
C PRO A 122 -10.53 -8.93 2.37
N LEU A 123 -11.41 -9.38 1.47
CA LEU A 123 -12.82 -8.97 1.40
C LEU A 123 -13.79 -10.09 1.83
N GLY A 124 -13.30 -10.97 2.72
CA GLY A 124 -14.09 -12.05 3.31
C GLY A 124 -14.41 -13.21 2.35
N ALA A 125 -15.19 -14.16 2.86
CA ALA A 125 -15.74 -15.27 2.10
C ALA A 125 -17.20 -14.96 1.67
N PRO A 126 -17.65 -15.41 0.48
CA PRO A 126 -16.87 -16.10 -0.55
C PRO A 126 -15.80 -15.19 -1.18
N ALA A 127 -14.92 -15.73 -2.02
CA ALA A 127 -13.96 -14.90 -2.76
C ALA A 127 -14.68 -13.93 -3.72
N VAL A 128 -14.05 -12.79 -4.03
CA VAL A 128 -14.57 -11.85 -5.03
C VAL A 128 -14.40 -12.43 -6.42
N SER A 129 -15.44 -12.36 -7.25
CA SER A 129 -15.37 -12.82 -8.64
C SER A 129 -14.86 -11.70 -9.54
N TYR A 130 -13.53 -11.56 -9.63
CA TYR A 130 -12.92 -10.55 -10.50
C TYR A 130 -13.19 -10.83 -11.99
N PRO A 131 -13.59 -9.83 -12.79
CA PRO A 131 -13.78 -10.00 -14.21
C PRO A 131 -12.43 -10.15 -14.94
N PRO A 132 -12.38 -10.80 -16.12
CA PRO A 132 -11.13 -11.01 -16.86
C PRO A 132 -10.39 -9.71 -17.24
N ALA A 133 -11.11 -8.59 -17.35
CA ALA A 133 -10.55 -7.28 -17.67
C ALA A 133 -9.84 -6.59 -16.49
N LEU A 134 -9.96 -7.12 -15.26
CA LEU A 134 -9.29 -6.60 -14.08
C LEU A 134 -7.96 -7.31 -13.88
N ALA A 135 -6.84 -6.61 -14.08
CA ALA A 135 -5.54 -7.15 -13.76
C ALA A 135 -5.32 -7.16 -12.24
N VAL A 136 -5.16 -8.33 -11.63
CA VAL A 136 -5.01 -8.47 -10.16
C VAL A 136 -3.58 -8.83 -9.79
N PHE A 137 -2.98 -8.03 -8.91
CA PHE A 137 -1.62 -8.24 -8.40
C PHE A 137 -1.61 -8.28 -6.88
N ARG A 138 -0.66 -9.03 -6.32
CA ARG A 138 -0.36 -9.01 -4.89
C ARG A 138 1.07 -8.53 -4.67
N HIS A 139 1.22 -7.51 -3.84
CA HIS A 139 2.49 -6.94 -3.43
C HIS A 139 2.68 -7.12 -1.94
N ARG A 140 3.71 -7.88 -1.56
CA ARG A 140 4.00 -8.14 -0.14
C ARG A 140 5.13 -7.25 0.33
N LEU A 141 4.83 -6.36 1.27
CA LEU A 141 5.83 -5.56 1.97
C LEU A 141 6.70 -6.46 2.84
N ARG A 142 7.98 -6.09 2.91
CA ARG A 142 9.00 -6.82 3.68
C ARG A 142 9.63 -5.89 4.70
N VAL A 143 10.14 -6.47 5.77
CA VAL A 143 11.05 -5.76 6.69
C VAL A 143 12.25 -5.23 5.91
N TRP A 144 12.81 -4.13 6.38
CA TRP A 144 14.01 -3.53 5.80
C TRP A 144 15.23 -4.39 6.07
N SER A 145 16.06 -4.54 5.04
CA SER A 145 17.40 -5.10 5.21
C SER A 145 18.29 -4.15 6.01
N VAL A 146 19.38 -4.69 6.55
CA VAL A 146 20.42 -3.89 7.23
C VAL A 146 20.93 -2.73 6.37
N ASP A 147 21.12 -2.94 5.05
CA ASP A 147 21.56 -1.88 4.14
C ASP A 147 20.54 -0.76 3.98
N ARG A 148 19.24 -1.11 4.06
CA ARG A 148 18.17 -0.13 4.03
C ARG A 148 18.13 0.67 5.34
N VAL A 149 18.27 -0.01 6.48
CA VAL A 149 18.36 0.65 7.79
C VAL A 149 19.59 1.58 7.85
N ARG A 150 20.74 1.14 7.34
CA ARG A 150 21.96 1.96 7.25
C ARG A 150 21.71 3.25 6.49
N ARG A 151 21.09 3.17 5.30
CA ARG A 151 20.75 4.36 4.52
C ARG A 151 19.78 5.29 5.26
N ALA A 152 18.75 4.73 5.90
CA ALA A 152 17.82 5.54 6.70
C ALA A 152 18.53 6.23 7.88
N ALA A 153 19.47 5.55 8.54
CA ALA A 153 20.27 6.13 9.61
C ALA A 153 21.17 7.26 9.09
N SER A 154 21.87 7.06 7.96
CA SER A 154 22.70 8.10 7.34
C SER A 154 21.89 9.34 6.97
N GLU A 155 20.70 9.15 6.40
CA GLU A 155 19.78 10.25 6.09
C GLU A 155 19.29 11.00 7.35
N ALA A 156 19.15 10.31 8.48
CA ALA A 156 18.55 10.87 9.69
C ALA A 156 19.56 11.47 10.67
N LEU A 157 20.77 10.90 10.75
CA LEU A 157 21.77 11.20 11.78
C LEU A 157 23.08 11.77 11.20
N GLY A 158 23.26 11.77 9.88
CA GLY A 158 24.48 12.23 9.21
C GLY A 158 25.70 11.40 9.61
N GLU A 159 26.79 12.06 10.01
CA GLU A 159 28.05 11.43 10.42
C GLU A 159 27.90 10.50 11.64
N ARG A 160 26.88 10.72 12.48
CA ARG A 160 26.58 9.85 13.63
C ARG A 160 26.05 8.47 13.22
N ALA A 161 25.70 8.27 11.95
CA ALA A 161 25.20 7.00 11.42
C ALA A 161 26.32 5.99 11.15
N THR A 162 27.00 5.54 12.19
CA THR A 162 28.04 4.53 12.05
C THR A 162 27.45 3.17 11.63
N PRO A 163 28.25 2.28 11.00
CA PRO A 163 27.79 0.93 10.67
C PRO A 163 27.29 0.14 11.89
N GLU A 164 27.88 0.36 13.06
CA GLU A 164 27.47 -0.26 14.32
C GLU A 164 26.09 0.24 14.78
N VAL A 165 25.86 1.56 14.72
CA VAL A 165 24.54 2.14 15.00
C VAL A 165 23.49 1.56 14.07
N ALA A 166 23.78 1.44 12.77
CA ALA A 166 22.87 0.84 11.80
C ALA A 166 22.58 -0.65 12.08
N ALA A 167 23.61 -1.43 12.43
CA ALA A 167 23.45 -2.84 12.78
C ALA A 167 22.61 -3.01 14.05
N ARG A 168 22.84 -2.17 15.07
CA ARG A 168 22.09 -2.19 16.32
C ARG A 168 20.64 -1.74 16.12
N LEU A 169 20.39 -0.71 15.31
CA LEU A 169 19.03 -0.31 14.91
C LEU A 169 18.30 -1.46 14.20
N HIS A 170 18.96 -2.16 13.28
CA HIS A 170 18.37 -3.31 12.59
C HIS A 170 18.06 -4.45 13.57
N ALA A 171 18.98 -4.78 14.47
CA ALA A 171 18.79 -5.82 15.48
C ALA A 171 17.63 -5.51 16.44
N CYS A 172 17.54 -4.28 16.96
CA CYS A 172 16.48 -3.87 17.89
C CYS A 172 15.12 -3.73 17.22
N SER A 173 15.07 -3.32 15.95
CA SER A 173 13.81 -3.12 15.22
C SER A 173 13.31 -4.36 14.48
N GLY A 174 14.15 -5.39 14.30
CA GLY A 174 13.88 -6.48 13.37
C GLY A 174 13.71 -6.00 11.91
N GLY A 175 14.20 -4.80 11.59
CA GLY A 175 13.98 -4.15 10.30
C GLY A 175 12.55 -3.61 10.08
N VAL A 176 11.70 -3.56 11.12
CA VAL A 176 10.35 -2.99 10.99
C VAL A 176 10.44 -1.48 10.74
N PRO A 177 9.97 -0.97 9.58
CA PRO A 177 10.13 0.42 9.17
C PRO A 177 9.65 1.45 10.21
N GLN A 178 8.49 1.22 10.83
CA GLN A 178 7.96 2.10 11.87
C GLN A 178 8.90 2.14 13.09
N VAL A 179 9.30 0.98 13.61
CA VAL A 179 10.21 0.90 14.77
C VAL A 179 11.57 1.55 14.46
N VAL A 180 12.09 1.34 13.25
CA VAL A 180 13.32 2.03 12.81
C VAL A 180 13.14 3.55 12.82
N ALA A 181 12.01 4.05 12.31
CA ALA A 181 11.73 5.49 12.29
C ALA A 181 11.58 6.07 13.70
N ASP A 182 10.88 5.35 14.60
CA ASP A 182 10.69 5.75 15.99
C ASP A 182 12.03 5.81 16.73
N LEU A 183 12.86 4.78 16.59
CA LEU A 183 14.21 4.75 17.19
C LEU A 183 15.10 5.87 16.65
N LEU A 184 15.07 6.13 15.33
CA LEU A 184 15.80 7.25 14.74
C LEU A 184 15.29 8.61 15.23
N GLY A 185 13.98 8.74 15.49
CA GLY A 185 13.39 9.93 16.09
C GLY A 185 13.96 10.23 17.48
N THR A 186 14.15 9.21 18.31
CA THR A 186 14.73 9.34 19.66
C THR A 186 16.23 9.68 19.65
N LEU A 187 16.95 9.33 18.59
CA LEU A 187 18.41 9.52 18.49
C LEU A 187 18.83 10.84 17.83
N ARG A 188 17.89 11.58 17.24
CA ARG A 188 18.14 12.85 16.55
C ARG A 188 18.53 13.94 17.54
#